data_AF-A0A382QD10-F1
#
_entry.id   AF-A0A382QD10-F1
#
_cell.length_a   1.000
_cell.length_b   1.000
_cell.length_c   1.000
_cell.angle_alpha   90.00
_cell.angle_beta   90.00
_cell.angle_gamma   90.00
#
_symmetry.space_group_name_H-M   'P 1'
#
loop_
_entity.id
_entity.type
_entity.pdbx_description
1 polymer ?
#
loop_
_entity_poly.entity_id
_entity_poly.type
_entity_poly.pdbx_seq_one_letter_code
_entity_poly.pdbx_strand_id
1 'polypeptide(L)'
;MDIEALNQKINLHFAGKVVRKDLTKTIKGNSVVPTYVLEYLLGQYCATDDEESIKSGIEKVKKILQEHFVHRKESKLIQSNIREKGHHRVIDKVTVELNPNRDV
;
A
#
# COMPACT_ATOMS: atom_id res chain seq x y z
N MET A 1 26.85 -17.80 5.43
CA MET A 1 25.89 -17.72 4.31
C MET A 1 25.86 -16.27 3.87
N ASP A 2 26.09 -16.02 2.58
CA ASP A 2 26.15 -14.66 2.02
C ASP A 2 24.79 -13.95 2.13
N ILE A 3 24.79 -12.65 2.43
CA ILE A 3 23.57 -11.82 2.57
C ILE A 3 22.81 -11.80 1.25
N GLU A 4 23.51 -11.75 0.13
CA GLU A 4 22.92 -11.74 -1.21
C GLU A 4 22.16 -13.05 -1.48
N ALA A 5 22.77 -14.18 -1.13
CA ALA A 5 22.14 -15.49 -1.26
C ALA A 5 20.91 -15.65 -0.35
N LEU A 6 20.89 -14.97 0.81
CA LEU A 6 19.74 -14.96 1.70
C LEU A 6 18.59 -14.10 1.14
N ASN A 7 18.89 -12.92 0.61
CA ASN A 7 17.91 -12.04 -0.02
C ASN A 7 17.20 -12.75 -1.18
N GLN A 8 17.96 -13.41 -2.06
CA GLN A 8 17.41 -14.18 -3.17
C GLN A 8 16.47 -15.30 -2.70
N LYS A 9 16.88 -16.08 -1.68
CA LYS A 9 16.03 -17.16 -1.12
C LYS A 9 14.76 -16.60 -0.48
N ILE A 10 14.87 -15.48 0.22
CA ILE A 10 13.74 -14.84 0.88
C ILE A 10 12.75 -14.30 -0.17
N ASN A 11 13.23 -13.61 -1.20
CA ASN A 11 12.40 -13.13 -2.30
C ASN A 11 11.73 -14.28 -3.05
N LEU A 12 12.44 -15.40 -3.25
CA LEU A 12 11.91 -16.59 -3.93
C LEU A 12 10.77 -17.28 -3.14
N HIS A 13 10.95 -17.47 -1.83
CA HIS A 13 10.01 -18.24 -1.01
C HIS A 13 8.92 -17.39 -0.34
N PHE A 14 9.14 -16.08 -0.20
CA PHE A 14 8.26 -15.16 0.53
C PHE A 14 7.87 -13.94 -0.30
N ALA A 15 7.77 -14.08 -1.62
CA ALA A 15 7.27 -13.03 -2.51
C ALA A 15 5.96 -12.43 -1.98
N GLY A 16 5.85 -11.10 -1.96
CA GLY A 16 4.67 -10.42 -1.41
C GLY A 16 4.64 -10.31 0.12
N LYS A 17 5.56 -10.95 0.84
CA LYS A 17 5.71 -10.88 2.31
C LYS A 17 7.00 -10.20 2.76
N VAL A 18 7.85 -9.85 1.82
CA VAL A 18 9.16 -9.22 2.03
C VAL A 18 9.08 -7.78 1.56
N VAL A 19 9.65 -6.88 2.35
CA VAL A 19 9.62 -5.44 2.09
C VAL A 19 11.03 -4.89 2.13
N ARG A 20 11.39 -4.21 1.05
CA ARG A 20 12.54 -3.32 0.99
C ARG A 20 12.26 -2.04 1.77
N LYS A 21 12.68 -2.02 3.04
CA LYS A 21 12.44 -0.92 3.99
C LYS A 21 13.08 0.40 3.55
N ASP A 22 14.18 0.35 2.81
CA ASP A 22 14.85 1.51 2.25
C ASP A 22 13.96 2.31 1.28
N LEU A 23 13.15 1.62 0.46
CA LEU A 23 12.24 2.25 -0.51
C LEU A 23 11.11 3.06 0.14
N THR A 24 10.74 2.73 1.38
CA THR A 24 9.70 3.46 2.12
C THR A 24 10.07 4.94 2.29
N LYS A 25 11.35 5.25 2.49
CA LYS A 25 11.84 6.63 2.67
C LYS A 25 11.68 7.45 1.39
N THR A 26 11.97 6.83 0.24
CA THR A 26 11.88 7.45 -1.09
C THR A 26 10.44 7.87 -1.43
N ILE A 27 9.45 7.06 -1.04
CA ILE A 27 8.04 7.33 -1.33
C ILE A 27 7.41 8.24 -0.27
N LYS A 28 7.79 8.09 1.00
CA LYS A 28 7.12 8.79 2.11
C LYS A 28 7.23 10.31 1.98
N GLY A 29 8.41 10.86 1.65
CA GLY A 29 8.61 12.31 1.60
C GLY A 29 7.97 13.03 2.81
N ASN A 30 7.13 14.03 2.54
CA ASN A 30 6.29 14.72 3.54
C ASN A 30 4.84 14.20 3.60
N SER A 31 4.55 13.05 2.99
CA SER A 31 3.21 12.47 2.93
C SER A 31 2.72 12.01 4.30
N VAL A 32 1.42 12.20 4.54
CA VAL A 32 0.73 11.74 5.76
C VAL A 32 0.37 10.25 5.74
N VAL A 33 0.73 9.54 4.67
CA VAL A 33 0.42 8.11 4.51
C VAL A 33 1.16 7.30 5.60
N PRO A 34 0.45 6.45 6.36
CA PRO A 34 1.08 5.61 7.37
C PRO A 34 2.12 4.65 6.79
N THR A 35 3.23 4.43 7.49
CA THR A 35 4.34 3.61 6.99
C THR A 35 3.90 2.17 6.68
N TYR A 36 3.03 1.56 7.49
CA TYR A 36 2.57 0.19 7.23
C TYR A 36 1.77 0.04 5.92
N VAL A 37 1.11 1.11 5.44
CA VAL A 37 0.41 1.13 4.14
C VAL A 37 1.44 1.11 3.01
N LEU A 38 2.49 1.94 3.13
CA LEU A 38 3.58 1.96 2.16
C LEU A 38 4.29 0.60 2.10
N GLU A 39 4.57 0.01 3.26
CA GLU A 39 5.20 -1.31 3.36
C GLU A 39 4.33 -2.38 2.69
N TYR A 40 3.03 -2.39 2.95
CA TYR A 40 2.12 -3.33 2.30
C TYR A 40 2.14 -3.21 0.76
N LEU A 41 2.05 -1.98 0.24
CA LEU A 41 2.05 -1.74 -1.20
C LEU A 41 3.42 -2.08 -1.83
N LEU A 42 4.52 -1.68 -1.19
CA LEU A 42 5.87 -2.01 -1.63
C LEU A 42 6.14 -3.51 -1.60
N GLY A 43 5.64 -4.24 -0.59
CA GLY A 43 5.77 -5.69 -0.53
C GLY A 43 5.06 -6.37 -1.71
N GLN A 44 3.95 -5.82 -2.18
CA GLN A 44 3.23 -6.37 -3.33
C GLN A 44 3.87 -6.07 -4.68
N TYR A 45 4.45 -4.88 -4.85
CA TYR A 45 4.91 -4.40 -6.16
C TYR A 45 6.43 -4.32 -6.32
N CYS A 46 7.19 -4.45 -5.22
CA CYS A 46 8.65 -4.29 -5.19
C CYS A 46 9.36 -5.45 -4.44
N ALA A 47 8.74 -6.62 -4.29
CA ALA A 47 9.38 -7.82 -3.72
C ALA A 47 10.28 -8.55 -4.75
N THR A 48 11.28 -7.82 -5.25
CA THR A 48 12.27 -8.29 -6.22
C THR A 48 13.55 -7.46 -6.09
N ASP A 49 14.67 -8.01 -6.55
CA ASP A 49 15.97 -7.31 -6.60
C ASP A 49 16.25 -6.70 -7.99
N ASP A 50 15.35 -6.90 -8.96
CA ASP A 50 15.44 -6.28 -10.28
C ASP A 50 15.08 -4.79 -10.24
N GLU A 51 16.07 -3.93 -10.50
CA GLU A 51 15.94 -2.47 -10.41
C GLU A 51 14.91 -1.89 -11.38
N GLU A 52 14.71 -2.47 -12.57
CA GLU A 52 13.67 -2.01 -13.50
C GLU A 52 12.26 -2.30 -12.98
N SER A 53 12.04 -3.52 -12.50
CA SER A 53 10.79 -3.92 -11.85
C SER A 53 10.50 -3.10 -10.61
N ILE A 54 11.52 -2.79 -9.80
CA ILE A 54 11.39 -1.92 -8.62
C ILE A 54 10.94 -0.52 -9.01
N LYS A 55 11.55 0.10 -10.03
CA LYS A 55 11.14 1.41 -10.53
C LYS A 55 9.68 1.40 -11.01
N SER A 56 9.30 0.39 -11.79
CA SER A 56 7.92 0.21 -12.24
C SER A 56 6.95 0.04 -11.05
N GLY A 57 7.36 -0.75 -10.04
CA GLY A 57 6.60 -0.97 -8.81
C GLY A 57 6.39 0.32 -8.03
N ILE A 58 7.42 1.14 -7.86
CA ILE A 58 7.33 2.44 -7.19
C ILE A 58 6.32 3.36 -7.89
N GLU A 59 6.36 3.44 -9.22
CA GLU A 59 5.40 4.27 -9.97
C GLU A 59 3.96 3.76 -9.83
N LYS A 60 3.75 2.44 -9.82
CA LYS A 60 2.44 1.85 -9.53
C LYS A 60 1.96 2.20 -8.12
N VAL A 61 2.84 2.12 -7.12
CA VAL A 61 2.51 2.48 -5.73
C VAL A 61 2.10 3.95 -5.63
N LYS A 62 2.85 4.86 -6.26
CA LYS A 62 2.51 6.29 -6.31
C LYS A 62 1.14 6.52 -6.93
N LYS A 63 0.84 5.87 -8.05
CA LYS A 63 -0.45 5.96 -8.73
C LYS A 63 -1.60 5.46 -7.85
N ILE A 64 -1.43 4.31 -7.21
CA ILE A 64 -2.42 3.74 -6.28
C ILE A 64 -2.71 4.71 -5.13
N LEU A 65 -1.68 5.29 -4.53
CA LEU A 65 -1.86 6.27 -3.45
C LEU A 65 -2.58 7.52 -3.95
N GLN A 66 -2.18 8.05 -5.10
CA GLN A 66 -2.83 9.23 -5.69
C GLN A 66 -4.32 8.99 -6.02
N GLU A 67 -4.68 7.79 -6.49
CA GLU A 67 -6.04 7.49 -6.92
C GLU A 67 -6.97 7.03 -5.79
N HIS A 68 -6.43 6.41 -4.74
CA HIS A 68 -7.23 5.71 -3.75
C HIS A 68 -7.02 6.19 -2.31
N PHE A 69 -5.93 6.87 -1.98
CA PHE A 69 -5.72 7.36 -0.62
C PHE A 69 -6.62 8.56 -0.33
N VAL A 70 -7.40 8.47 0.73
CA VAL A 70 -8.35 9.53 1.09
C VAL A 70 -7.62 10.63 1.86
N HIS A 71 -7.40 11.78 1.21
CA HIS A 71 -6.96 12.97 1.92
C HIS A 71 -8.11 13.57 2.73
N ARG A 72 -7.83 14.02 3.97
CA ARG A 72 -8.86 14.58 4.88
C ARG A 72 -9.73 15.67 4.22
N LYS A 73 -9.12 16.49 3.36
CA LYS A 73 -9.79 17.60 2.64
C LYS A 73 -10.71 17.11 1.51
N GLU A 74 -10.54 15.88 1.04
CA GLU A 74 -11.20 15.33 -0.15
C GLU A 74 -12.28 14.29 0.18
N SER A 75 -12.54 14.03 1.46
CA SER A 75 -13.53 13.04 1.92
C SER A 75 -14.91 13.19 1.26
N LYS A 76 -15.43 14.43 1.16
CA LYS A 76 -16.71 14.72 0.48
C LYS A 76 -16.67 14.45 -1.02
N LEU A 77 -15.55 14.74 -1.67
CA LEU A 77 -15.37 14.50 -3.11
C LEU A 77 -15.35 12.99 -3.39
N ILE A 78 -14.61 12.22 -2.58
CA ILE A 78 -14.57 10.75 -2.67
C ILE A 78 -15.97 10.16 -2.47
N GLN A 79 -16.75 10.66 -1.50
CA GLN A 79 -18.15 10.22 -1.31
C GLN A 79 -19.04 10.51 -2.53
N SER A 80 -18.90 11.68 -3.16
CA SER A 80 -19.62 11.99 -4.42
C SER A 80 -19.24 11.04 -5.54
N ASN A 81 -17.93 10.80 -5.72
CA ASN A 81 -17.41 9.88 -6.73
C ASN A 81 -17.93 8.45 -6.53
N ILE A 82 -18.00 7.97 -5.29
CA ILE A 82 -18.58 6.65 -4.95
C ILE A 82 -20.06 6.60 -5.32
N ARG A 83 -20.82 7.65 -4.97
CA ARG A 83 -22.25 7.73 -5.26
C ARG A 83 -22.54 7.71 -6.76
N GLU A 84 -21.76 8.43 -7.55
CA GLU A 84 -21.94 8.53 -9.01
C GLU A 84 -21.49 7.25 -9.74
N LYS A 85 -20.36 6.66 -9.34
CA LYS A 85 -19.78 5.48 -10.02
C LYS A 85 -20.33 4.16 -9.50
N GLY A 86 -21.01 4.16 -8.35
CA GLY A 86 -21.48 2.96 -7.65
C GLY A 86 -20.36 2.15 -6.98
N HIS A 87 -19.10 2.32 -7.38
CA HIS A 87 -17.94 1.68 -6.76
C HIS A 87 -16.70 2.59 -6.80
N HIS A 88 -15.88 2.52 -5.75
CA HIS A 88 -14.56 3.13 -5.71
C HIS A 88 -13.67 2.38 -4.72
N ARG A 89 -12.39 2.20 -5.06
CA ARG A 89 -11.41 1.66 -4.11
C ARG A 89 -10.87 2.80 -3.28
N VAL A 90 -10.81 2.61 -1.96
CA VAL A 90 -10.26 3.60 -1.02
C VAL A 90 -9.23 2.97 -0.11
N ILE A 91 -8.22 3.76 0.26
CA ILE A 91 -7.25 3.47 1.30
C ILE A 91 -7.52 4.49 2.41
N ASP A 92 -8.19 4.04 3.45
CA ASP A 92 -8.47 4.81 4.65
C ASP A 92 -8.56 3.88 5.86
N LYS A 93 -8.53 4.45 7.06
CA LYS A 93 -8.74 3.71 8.30
C LYS A 93 -10.24 3.49 8.50
N VAL A 94 -10.66 2.23 8.50
CA VAL A 94 -12.03 1.84 8.85
C VAL A 94 -12.07 1.44 10.33
N THR A 95 -13.09 1.91 11.04
CA THR A 95 -13.39 1.49 12.42
C THR A 95 -14.65 0.64 12.41
N VAL A 96 -14.64 -0.43 13.20
CA VAL A 96 -15.82 -1.27 13.44
C VAL A 96 -16.12 -1.26 14.93
N GLU A 97 -17.40 -1.28 15.27
CA GLU A 97 -17.89 -1.32 16.65
C GLU A 97 -18.83 -2.52 16.79
N LEU A 98 -18.76 -3.23 17.93
CA LEU A 98 -19.68 -4.32 18.22
C LEU A 98 -21.08 -3.73 18.39
N ASN A 99 -22.05 -4.21 17.62
CA ASN A 99 -23.45 -3.91 17.83
C ASN A 99 -24.07 -5.00 18.72
N PRO A 100 -24.25 -4.77 20.03
CA PRO A 100 -24.74 -5.80 20.96
C PRO A 100 -26.21 -6.18 20.71
N ASN A 101 -26.94 -5.43 19.88
CA ASN A 101 -28.35 -5.70 19.56
C ASN A 101 -28.54 -6.53 18.28
N ARG A 102 -27.44 -6.81 17.55
CA ARG A 102 -27.41 -7.71 16.40
C ARG A 102 -26.52 -8.89 16.76
N ASP A 103 -27.03 -9.74 17.63
CA ASP A 103 -26.49 -11.09 17.79
C ASP A 103 -26.79 -11.87 16.51
N VAL A 104 -25.76 -12.52 15.97
CA VAL A 104 -25.91 -13.62 15.01
C VAL A 104 -25.72 -14.90 15.78
#